data_AF-A0A5S3YM05-F1
#
_entry.id   AF-A0A5S3YM05-F1
#
_cell.length_a   1.000
_cell.length_b   1.000
_cell.length_c   1.000
_cell.angle_alpha   90.00
_cell.angle_beta   90.00
_cell.angle_gamma   90.00
#
_symmetry.space_group_name_H-M   'P 1'
#
loop_
_entity.id
_entity.type
_entity.pdbx_description
1 polymer ?
#
loop_
_entity_poly.entity_id
_entity_poly.type
_entity_poly.pdbx_seq_one_letter_code
_entity_poly.pdbx_strand_id
1 'polypeptide(L)'
;KRVALLIDKHTRPVDICARWNGEEYLLVMQNCSQKAALHRIEKLRSAITFEIFEHFDHPVTLSFGVTLWPTSSNFDTALHHADNALYTSQKTAVIR
;
A
#
# COMPACT_ATOMS: atom_id res chain seq x y z
N LYS A 1 -0.42 -14.45 -5.36
CA LYS A 1 -1.42 -15.01 -4.40
C LYS A 1 -1.07 -14.69 -2.94
N ARG A 2 0.17 -14.94 -2.47
CA ARG A 2 0.57 -14.71 -1.07
C ARG A 2 0.50 -13.23 -0.61
N VAL A 3 0.97 -12.29 -1.43
CA VAL A 3 0.89 -10.85 -1.14
C VAL A 3 -0.55 -10.38 -0.89
N ALA A 4 -1.50 -10.78 -1.75
CA ALA A 4 -2.91 -10.45 -1.57
C ALA A 4 -3.49 -10.96 -0.24
N LEU A 5 -3.09 -12.15 0.22
CA LEU A 5 -3.51 -12.69 1.52
C LEU A 5 -2.93 -11.89 2.69
N LEU A 6 -1.69 -11.40 2.56
CA LEU A 6 -1.09 -10.54 3.58
C LEU A 6 -1.80 -9.18 3.62
N ILE A 7 -2.09 -8.59 2.46
CA ILE A 7 -2.86 -7.34 2.39
C ILE A 7 -4.21 -7.53 3.09
N ASP A 8 -4.97 -8.57 2.73
CA ASP A 8 -6.27 -8.87 3.32
C ASP A 8 -6.23 -8.99 4.85
N LYS A 9 -5.24 -9.72 5.38
CA LYS A 9 -5.02 -9.85 6.85
C LYS A 9 -4.70 -8.53 7.56
N HIS A 10 -4.13 -7.56 6.86
CA HIS A 10 -3.76 -6.27 7.41
C HIS A 10 -4.80 -5.17 7.15
N THR A 11 -5.85 -5.47 6.36
CA THR A 11 -6.99 -4.58 6.10
C THR A 11 -8.18 -4.87 7.01
N ARG A 12 -9.05 -3.88 7.21
CA ARG A 12 -10.32 -4.09 7.93
C ARG A 12 -11.41 -4.50 6.95
N PRO A 13 -12.51 -5.12 7.42
CA PRO A 13 -13.67 -5.46 6.58
C PRO A 13 -14.32 -4.27 5.85
N VAL A 14 -14.15 -3.05 6.40
CA VAL A 14 -14.65 -1.80 5.80
C VAL A 14 -13.67 -1.18 4.79
N ASP A 15 -12.42 -1.64 4.77
CA ASP A 15 -11.42 -1.15 3.82
C ASP A 15 -11.61 -1.87 2.47
N ILE A 16 -11.35 -1.18 1.38
CA ILE A 16 -11.43 -1.75 0.03
C ILE A 16 -10.02 -2.02 -0.46
N CYS A 17 -9.74 -3.27 -0.82
CA CYS A 17 -8.50 -3.66 -1.49
C CYS A 17 -8.80 -4.15 -2.90
N ALA A 18 -8.16 -3.55 -3.90
CA ALA A 18 -8.29 -3.95 -5.29
C ALA A 18 -6.91 -4.15 -5.93
N ARG A 19 -6.80 -5.12 -6.84
CA ARG A 19 -5.65 -5.22 -7.74
C ARG A 19 -5.89 -4.21 -8.86
N TRP A 20 -5.01 -3.23 -8.98
CA TRP A 20 -5.19 -2.11 -9.91
C TRP A 20 -4.67 -2.45 -11.30
N ASN A 21 -3.39 -2.79 -11.41
CA ASN A 21 -2.76 -3.14 -12.68
C ASN A 21 -1.56 -4.07 -12.45
N GLY A 22 -1.58 -5.29 -12.99
CA GLY A 22 -0.45 -6.22 -12.90
C GLY A 22 0.01 -6.49 -11.47
N GLU A 23 0.99 -5.74 -10.99
CA GLU A 23 1.59 -5.88 -9.66
C GLU A 23 1.15 -4.79 -8.66
N GLU A 24 0.33 -3.84 -9.11
CA GLU A 24 -0.16 -2.73 -8.30
C GLU A 24 -1.44 -3.09 -7.54
N TYR A 25 -1.52 -2.60 -6.30
CA TYR A 25 -2.67 -2.74 -5.42
C TYR A 25 -3.13 -1.37 -4.95
N LEU A 26 -4.44 -1.15 -4.98
CA LEU A 26 -5.09 0.03 -4.42
C LEU A 26 -5.74 -0.35 -3.10
N LEU A 27 -5.42 0.41 -2.04
CA LEU A 27 -6.02 0.27 -0.72
C LEU A 27 -6.76 1.56 -0.33
N VAL A 28 -8.07 1.46 -0.16
CA VAL A 28 -8.92 2.56 0.32
C VAL A 28 -9.32 2.28 1.77
N MET A 29 -8.78 3.07 2.69
CA MET A 29 -9.06 2.95 4.12
C MET A 29 -10.13 3.94 4.58
N GLN A 30 -11.33 3.43 4.92
CA GLN A 30 -12.45 4.29 5.34
C GLN A 30 -12.26 4.82 6.76
N ASN A 31 -12.67 6.06 7.03
CA ASN A 31 -12.62 6.68 8.37
C ASN A 31 -11.26 6.47 9.06
N CYS A 32 -10.17 6.73 8.33
CA CYS A 32 -8.81 6.48 8.77
C CYS A 32 -8.02 7.79 8.80
N SER A 33 -7.37 8.10 9.93
CA SER A 33 -6.45 9.23 9.99
C SER A 33 -5.14 8.89 9.26
N GLN A 34 -4.42 9.92 8.79
CA GLN A 34 -3.12 9.71 8.13
C GLN A 34 -2.15 8.92 9.02
N LYS A 35 -2.11 9.22 10.32
CA LYS A 35 -1.27 8.49 11.28
C LYS A 35 -1.65 7.00 11.37
N ALA A 36 -2.95 6.70 11.43
CA ALA A 36 -3.42 5.31 11.48
C ALA A 36 -3.15 4.57 10.16
N ALA A 37 -3.30 5.26 9.02
CA ALA A 37 -3.00 4.74 7.69
C ALA A 37 -1.52 4.37 7.57
N LEU A 38 -0.62 5.31 7.92
CA LEU A 38 0.83 5.07 7.87
C LEU A 38 1.25 3.92 8.79
N HIS A 39 0.70 3.84 10.01
CA HIS A 39 0.99 2.74 10.93
C HIS A 39 0.56 1.39 10.39
N ARG A 40 -0.60 1.31 9.72
CA ARG A 40 -1.08 0.06 9.11
C ARG A 40 -0.23 -0.33 7.91
N ILE A 41 0.14 0.63 7.08
CA ILE A 41 0.99 0.43 5.91
C ILE A 41 2.37 -0.06 6.33
N GLU A 42 2.97 0.52 7.36
CA GLU A 42 4.28 0.06 7.85
C GLU A 42 4.23 -1.35 8.41
N LYS A 43 3.14 -1.71 9.11
CA LYS A 43 2.92 -3.09 9.56
C LYS A 43 2.82 -4.08 8.39
N LEU A 44 2.07 -3.72 7.34
CA LEU A 44 1.95 -4.54 6.13
C LEU A 44 3.30 -4.66 5.39
N ARG A 45 4.03 -3.54 5.24
CA ARG A 45 5.35 -3.51 4.62
C ARG A 45 6.33 -4.44 5.35
N SER A 46 6.37 -4.34 6.68
CA SER A 46 7.20 -5.19 7.54
C SER A 46 6.81 -6.65 7.41
N ALA A 47 5.52 -6.98 7.50
CA ALA A 47 5.03 -8.35 7.35
C ALA A 47 5.42 -8.99 6.02
N ILE A 48 5.36 -8.23 4.92
CA ILE A 48 5.77 -8.72 3.60
C ILE A 48 7.30 -8.85 3.50
N THR A 49 8.05 -7.90 4.06
CA THR A 49 9.53 -7.93 4.04
C THR A 49 10.08 -9.16 4.77
N PHE A 50 9.43 -9.58 5.86
CA PHE A 50 9.82 -10.76 6.63
C PHE A 50 9.15 -12.06 6.19
N GLU A 51 8.25 -12.02 5.21
CA GLU A 51 7.65 -13.22 4.64
C GLU A 51 8.66 -13.94 3.74
N ILE A 52 8.76 -15.27 3.92
CA ILE A 52 9.60 -16.10 3.05
C ILE A 52 8.81 -16.44 1.80
N PHE A 53 9.26 -15.93 0.66
CA PHE A 53 8.71 -16.29 -0.64
C PHE A 53 9.63 -17.32 -1.31
N GLU A 54 9.21 -18.59 -1.36
CA GLU A 54 10.02 -19.74 -1.85
C GLU A 54 10.57 -19.59 -3.28
N HIS A 55 10.03 -18.65 -4.08
CA HIS A 55 10.41 -18.42 -5.48
C HIS A 55 11.28 -17.18 -5.68
N PHE A 56 11.69 -16.50 -4.60
CA PHE A 56 12.51 -15.30 -4.66
C PHE A 56 13.73 -15.46 -3.76
N ASP A 57 14.92 -15.27 -4.33
CA ASP A 57 16.19 -15.31 -3.58
C ASP A 57 16.43 -14.06 -2.71
N HIS A 58 15.52 -13.07 -2.80
CA HIS A 58 15.62 -11.78 -2.13
C HIS A 58 14.30 -11.45 -1.44
N PRO A 59 14.31 -10.69 -0.33
CA PRO A 59 13.09 -10.21 0.31
C PRO A 59 12.22 -9.44 -0.67
N VAL A 60 10.93 -9.80 -0.73
CA VAL A 60 9.95 -9.00 -1.45
C VAL A 60 9.62 -7.78 -0.60
N THR A 61 9.67 -6.60 -1.19
CA THR A 61 9.28 -5.35 -0.54
C THR A 61 8.14 -4.69 -1.31
N LEU A 62 7.44 -3.76 -0.65
CA LEU A 62 6.42 -2.93 -1.27
C LEU A 62 6.74 -1.45 -1.07
N SER A 63 6.49 -0.68 -2.13
CA SER A 63 6.47 0.78 -2.09
C SER A 63 5.02 1.26 -2.02
N PHE A 64 4.78 2.32 -1.25
CA PHE A 64 3.44 2.85 -1.02
C PHE A 64 3.39 4.35 -1.28
N GLY A 65 2.41 4.77 -2.08
CA GLY A 65 1.95 6.15 -2.13
C GLY A 65 0.72 6.32 -1.28
N VAL A 66 0.71 7.31 -0.38
CA VAL A 66 -0.38 7.51 0.58
C VAL A 66 -0.87 8.93 0.48
N THR A 67 -2.18 9.10 0.31
CA THR A 67 -2.85 10.39 0.41
C THR A 67 -4.08 10.29 1.31
N LEU A 68 -4.54 11.44 1.81
CA LEU A 68 -5.87 11.56 2.38
C LEU A 68 -6.86 11.86 1.26
N TRP A 69 -8.03 11.23 1.32
CA TRP A 69 -9.14 11.50 0.42
C TRP A 69 -10.31 12.12 1.20
N PRO A 70 -10.45 13.46 1.19
CA PRO A 70 -11.62 14.14 1.73
C PRO A 70 -12.87 13.84 0.91
N THR A 71 -14.03 13.76 1.57
CA THR A 71 -15.34 13.57 0.90
C THR A 71 -15.65 14.68 -0.12
N SER A 72 -15.04 15.85 0.03
CA SER A 72 -15.21 16.99 -0.87
C SER A 72 -14.35 16.93 -2.14
N SER A 73 -13.42 15.97 -2.27
CA SER A 73 -12.58 15.82 -3.45
C SER A 73 -12.97 14.61 -4.29
N ASN A 74 -12.76 14.69 -5.59
CA ASN A 74 -12.95 13.54 -6.47
C ASN A 74 -11.87 12.46 -6.23
N PHE A 75 -12.21 11.23 -6.57
CA PHE A 75 -11.32 10.08 -6.41
C PHE A 75 -10.08 10.19 -7.30
N ASP A 76 -10.21 10.66 -8.55
CA ASP A 76 -9.10 10.76 -9.51
C ASP A 76 -7.96 11.67 -9.02
N THR A 77 -8.31 12.77 -8.34
CA THR A 77 -7.34 13.69 -7.75
C THR A 77 -6.60 13.03 -6.58
N ALA A 78 -7.33 12.31 -5.72
CA ALA A 78 -6.71 11.55 -4.64
C ALA A 78 -5.79 10.44 -5.19
N LEU A 79 -6.22 9.71 -6.20
CA LEU A 79 -5.42 8.69 -6.86
C LEU A 79 -4.14 9.30 -7.46
N HIS A 80 -4.26 10.41 -8.19
CA HIS A 80 -3.11 11.12 -8.74
C HIS A 80 -2.12 11.59 -7.64
N HIS A 81 -2.61 12.05 -6.49
CA HIS A 81 -1.75 12.38 -5.36
C HIS A 81 -1.05 11.15 -4.75
N ALA A 82 -1.75 10.02 -4.62
CA ALA A 82 -1.15 8.77 -4.17
C ALA A 82 -0.06 8.29 -5.14
N ASP A 83 -0.32 8.32 -6.45
CA ASP A 83 0.65 7.90 -7.47
C ASP A 83 1.90 8.79 -7.46
N ASN A 84 1.73 10.10 -7.33
CA ASN A 84 2.87 11.01 -7.20
C ASN A 84 3.69 10.72 -5.93
N ALA A 85 3.03 10.46 -4.79
CA ALA A 85 3.71 10.06 -3.57
C ALA A 85 4.45 8.73 -3.72
N LEU A 86 3.86 7.76 -4.43
CA LEU A 86 4.49 6.48 -4.74
C LEU A 86 5.73 6.68 -5.59
N TYR A 87 5.64 7.50 -6.65
CA TYR A 87 6.76 7.81 -7.54
C TYR A 87 7.92 8.47 -6.80
N THR A 88 7.64 9.39 -5.87
CA THR A 88 8.66 9.97 -4.98
C THR A 88 9.26 8.91 -4.07
N SER A 89 8.44 8.01 -3.51
CA SER A 89 8.94 6.93 -2.66
C SER A 89 9.85 5.95 -3.40
N GLN A 90 9.55 5.60 -4.65
CA GLN A 90 10.39 4.73 -5.48
C GLN A 90 11.74 5.37 -5.81
N LYS A 91 11.77 6.70 -6.04
CA LYS A 91 13.03 7.42 -6.27
C LYS A 91 13.92 7.52 -5.04
N THR A 92 13.33 7.52 -3.85
CA THR A 92 14.05 7.55 -2.57
C THR A 92 14.36 6.15 -2.03
N ALA A 93 13.58 5.15 -2.41
CA ALA A 93 13.78 3.73 -2.08
C ALA A 93 14.91 3.11 -2.91
N VAL A 94 16.09 3.74 -2.88
CA VAL A 94 17.35 3.02 -3.05
C VAL A 94 17.76 2.60 -1.64
N ILE A 95 17.19 1.50 -1.15
CA ILE A 95 17.78 0.78 -0.03
C ILE A 95 18.44 -0.45 -0.66
N ARG A 96 19.77 -0.41 -0.71
CA ARG A 96 20.63 -1.57 -0.96
C ARG A 96 20.50 -2.57 0.18
#